data_AF-A0A4S1E957-F1
#
_entry.id   AF-A0A4S1E957-F1
#
_cell.length_a   1.000
_cell.length_b   1.000
_cell.length_c   1.000
_cell.angle_alpha   90.00
_cell.angle_beta   90.00
_cell.angle_gamma   90.00
#
_symmetry.space_group_name_H-M   'P 1'
#
loop_
_entity.id
_entity.type
_entity.pdbx_description
1 polymer ?
#
loop_
_entity_poly.entity_id
_entity_poly.type
_entity_poly.pdbx_seq_one_letter_code
_entity_poly.pdbx_strand_id
1 'polypeptide(L)' 'MKDLEKQQRVVIDALEDVKAQDIRVFDSTHLTGLFDRVVIASGTSNRQTRSMASHIIAKAKKNGMEVLAHEGEDT' A
#
# COMPACT_ATOMS: atom_id res chain seq x y z
N MET A 1 14.48 12.26 -8.22
CA MET A 1 13.58 11.08 -8.18
C MET A 1 12.32 11.52 -7.47
N LYS A 2 11.21 11.62 -8.19
CA LYS A 2 9.94 12.20 -7.67
C LYS A 2 9.49 11.38 -6.45
N ASP A 3 9.05 12.03 -5.38
CA ASP A 3 8.67 11.36 -4.12
C ASP A 3 7.64 10.24 -4.32
N LEU A 4 6.79 10.34 -5.35
CA LEU A 4 5.82 9.32 -5.73
C LEU A 4 6.45 7.93 -5.99
N GLU A 5 7.57 7.86 -6.72
CA GLU A 5 8.23 6.58 -7.03
C GLU A 5 8.79 5.93 -5.77
N LYS A 6 9.30 6.75 -4.84
CA LYS A 6 9.78 6.27 -3.53
C LYS A 6 8.63 5.73 -2.70
N GLN A 7 7.53 6.49 -2.58
CA GLN A 7 6.34 6.08 -1.84
C GLN A 7 5.76 4.78 -2.41
N GLN A 8 5.64 4.68 -3.74
CA GLN A 8 5.22 3.47 -4.41
C GLN A 8 6.13 2.28 -4.07
N ARG A 9 7.45 2.47 -4.11
CA ARG A 9 8.40 1.39 -3.79
C ARG A 9 8.27 0.93 -2.34
N VAL A 10 8.11 1.84 -1.39
CA VAL A 10 7.89 1.51 0.03
C VAL A 10 6.66 0.61 0.21
N VAL A 11 5.55 0.93 -0.46
CA VAL A 11 4.31 0.13 -0.39
C VAL A 11 4.49 -1.24 -1.04
N ILE A 12 5.11 -1.32 -2.22
CA ILE A 12 5.38 -2.59 -2.90
C ILE A 12 6.29 -3.47 -2.04
N ASP A 13 7.40 -2.92 -1.53
CA ASP A 13 8.33 -3.66 -0.68
C ASP A 13 7.62 -4.14 0.60
N ALA A 14 6.67 -3.38 1.15
CA ALA A 14 5.88 -3.83 2.30
C ALA A 14 4.98 -5.02 1.95
N LEU A 15 4.33 -5.01 0.79
CA LEU A 15 3.49 -6.10 0.31
C LEU A 15 4.31 -7.37 -0.01
N GLU A 16 5.51 -7.20 -0.58
CA GLU A 16 6.43 -8.30 -0.87
C GLU A 16 6.95 -8.99 0.40
N ASP A 17 7.29 -8.22 1.46
CA ASP A 17 7.76 -8.76 2.75
C ASP A 17 6.76 -9.78 3.36
N VAL A 18 5.47 -9.54 3.16
CA VAL A 18 4.35 -10.35 3.69
C VAL A 18 3.76 -11.32 2.67
N LYS A 19 4.40 -11.47 1.51
CA LYS A 19 4.03 -12.38 0.42
C LYS A 19 2.59 -12.16 -0.06
N ALA A 20 2.22 -10.90 -0.29
CA ALA A 20 0.95 -10.58 -0.93
C ALA A 20 0.88 -11.15 -2.36
N GLN A 21 -0.31 -11.49 -2.82
CA GLN A 21 -0.59 -12.00 -4.15
C GLN A 21 -1.12 -10.88 -5.06
N ASP A 22 -0.97 -11.05 -6.37
CA ASP A 22 -1.57 -10.17 -7.39
C ASP A 22 -1.33 -8.67 -7.17
N ILE A 23 -0.11 -8.31 -6.74
CA ILE A 23 0.27 -6.91 -6.53
C ILE A 23 0.25 -6.19 -7.89
N ARG A 24 -0.65 -5.22 -8.05
CA ARG A 24 -0.80 -4.40 -9.25
C ARG A 24 -0.76 -2.93 -8.88
N VAL A 25 -0.04 -2.14 -9.69
CA VAL A 25 0.06 -0.70 -9.55
C VAL A 25 -0.61 -0.04 -10.74
N PHE A 26 -1.49 0.91 -10.46
CA PHE A 26 -2.23 1.67 -11.46
C PHE A 26 -1.82 3.13 -11.41
N ASP A 27 -1.61 3.71 -12.59
CA ASP A 27 -1.47 5.15 -12.77
C ASP A 27 -2.86 5.78 -12.88
N SER A 28 -3.26 6.55 -11.86
CA SER A 28 -4.56 7.23 -11.81
C SER A 28 -4.48 8.73 -12.10
N THR A 29 -3.30 9.26 -12.41
CA THR A 29 -3.08 10.70 -12.67
C THR A 29 -3.95 11.23 -13.82
N HIS A 30 -4.32 10.36 -14.77
CA HIS A 30 -5.18 10.70 -15.90
C HIS A 30 -6.69 10.52 -15.63
N LEU A 31 -7.06 9.94 -14.49
CA LEU A 31 -8.44 9.59 -14.15
C LEU A 31 -9.05 10.54 -13.11
N THR A 32 -8.27 10.95 -12.12
CA THR A 32 -8.73 11.81 -11.02
C THR A 32 -7.58 12.57 -10.38
N GLY A 33 -7.88 13.75 -9.82
CA GLY A 33 -6.92 14.53 -9.01
C GLY A 33 -6.86 14.13 -7.54
N LEU A 34 -7.59 13.08 -7.11
CA LEU A 34 -7.61 12.63 -5.72
C LEU A 34 -6.34 11.86 -5.32
N PHE A 35 -5.79 11.05 -6.22
CA PHE A 35 -4.61 10.22 -5.97
C PHE A 35 -3.89 9.88 -7.27
N ASP A 36 -2.55 9.85 -7.23
CA ASP A 36 -1.70 9.60 -8.40
C ASP A 36 -1.42 8.12 -8.67
N ARG A 37 -1.47 7.30 -7.62
CA ARG A 37 -1.15 5.87 -7.65
C ARG A 37 -2.14 5.07 -6.82
N VAL A 38 -2.62 3.97 -7.38
CA VAL A 38 -3.42 2.97 -6.66
C VAL A 38 -2.68 1.64 -6.71
N VAL A 39 -2.50 1.01 -5.55
CA VAL A 39 -1.90 -0.32 -5.43
C VAL A 39 -2.98 -1.28 -4.93
N ILE A 40 -3.20 -2.36 -5.67
CA ILE A 40 -4.14 -3.43 -5.33
C ILE A 40 -3.34 -4.71 -5.11
N ALA A 41 -3.63 -5.44 -4.05
CA ALA A 41 -3.02 -6.72 -3.75
C ALA A 41 -4.02 -7.63 -3.00
N SER A 42 -3.75 -8.93 -3.00
CA SER A 42 -4.59 -9.95 -2.39
C SER A 42 -3.85 -10.68 -1.26
N GLY A 43 -4.58 -10.96 -0.19
CA GLY A 43 -4.16 -11.88 0.87
C GLY A 43 -4.88 -13.22 0.74
N THR A 44 -4.26 -14.28 1.24
CA THR A 44 -4.84 -15.64 1.24
C THR A 44 -5.80 -15.88 2.40
N SER A 45 -5.89 -14.96 3.36
CA SER A 45 -6.82 -15.02 4.50
C SER A 45 -7.02 -13.64 5.12
N ASN A 46 -8.13 -13.44 5.84
CA ASN A 46 -8.40 -12.17 6.54
C ASN A 46 -7.28 -11.81 7.52
N ARG A 47 -6.74 -12.80 8.25
CA ARG A 47 -5.60 -12.59 9.15
C ARG A 47 -4.37 -12.08 8.39
N GLN A 48 -4.08 -12.63 7.22
CA GLN A 48 -2.98 -12.11 6.40
C GLN A 48 -3.30 -10.67 5.98
N THR A 49 -4.48 -10.39 5.43
CA THR A 49 -4.86 -9.04 4.98
C THR A 49 -4.70 -7.98 6.07
N ARG A 50 -5.14 -8.28 7.30
CA ARG A 50 -4.92 -7.40 8.46
C ARG A 50 -3.44 -7.19 8.75
N SER A 51 -2.66 -8.27 8.81
CA SER A 51 -1.21 -8.19 8.99
C SER A 51 -0.50 -7.41 7.88
N MET A 52 -0.97 -7.50 6.63
CA MET A 52 -0.42 -6.73 5.51
C MET A 52 -0.67 -5.24 5.72
N ALA A 53 -1.91 -4.87 6.05
CA ALA A 53 -2.27 -3.48 6.30
C ALA A 53 -1.44 -2.87 7.45
N SER A 54 -1.34 -3.56 8.60
CA SER A 54 -0.52 -3.10 9.72
C SER A 54 0.96 -2.96 9.35
N HIS A 55 1.51 -3.90 8.55
CA HIS A 55 2.91 -3.86 8.11
C HIS A 55 3.20 -2.71 7.15
N ILE A 56 2.29 -2.43 6.22
CA ILE A 56 2.37 -1.28 5.31
C ILE A 56 2.39 0.02 6.10
N ILE A 57 1.46 0.18 7.06
CA ILE A 57 1.39 1.39 7.91
C ILE A 57 2.69 1.59 8.69
N ALA A 58 3.23 0.53 9.30
CA ALA A 58 4.47 0.59 10.05
C ALA A 58 5.66 0.98 9.14
N LYS A 59 5.76 0.38 7.95
CA LYS A 59 6.84 0.66 6.99
C LYS A 59 6.72 2.06 6.37
N ALA A 60 5.50 2.52 6.09
CA ALA A 60 5.22 3.88 5.64
C ALA A 60 5.69 4.92 6.67
N LYS A 61 5.26 4.78 7.94
CA LYS A 61 5.68 5.66 9.04
C LYS A 61 7.20 5.67 9.23
N LYS A 62 7.86 4.50 9.14
CA LYS A 62 9.33 4.40 9.23
C LYS A 62 10.06 5.14 8.11
N ASN A 63 9.43 5.29 6.94
CA ASN A 63 9.97 6.04 5.81
C ASN A 63 9.50 7.51 5.79
N GLY A 64 8.90 8.01 6.88
CA GLY A 64 8.44 9.39 7.00
C GLY A 64 7.20 9.71 6.16
N MET A 65 6.46 8.69 5.70
CA MET A 65 5.21 8.90 4.98
C MET A 65 4.07 9.17 5.96
N GLU A 66 3.22 10.14 5.63
CA GLU A 66 1.97 10.37 6.33
C GLU A 66 0.93 9.33 5.91
N VAL A 67 0.25 8.74 6.89
CA VAL A 67 -0.88 7.82 6.68
C VAL A 67 -2.14 8.56 7.08
N LEU A 68 -2.92 8.98 6.08
CA LEU A 68 -4.12 9.81 6.28
C LEU A 68 -5.27 9.05 6.95
N ALA A 69 -5.49 7.80 6.54
CA ALA A 69 -6.55 6.95 7.06
C ALA A 69 -6.22 5.47 6.86
N HIS A 70 -6.88 4.60 7.63
CA HIS A 70 -6.84 3.15 7.51
C HIS A 70 -8.24 2.60 7.81
N GLU A 71 -8.77 1.77 6.92
CA GLU A 71 -10.16 1.29 6.97
C GLU A 71 -10.24 -0.21 6.65
N GLY A 72 -11.30 -0.86 7.12
CA GLY A 72 -11.62 -2.26 6.77
C GLY A 72 -10.89 -3.34 7.56
N GLU A 73 -10.20 -2.98 8.66
CA GLU A 73 -9.45 -3.94 9.48
C GLU A 73 -10.35 -5.00 10.14
N ASP A 74 -11.53 -4.61 10.61
CA ASP A 74 -12.42 -5.47 11.41
C ASP A 74 -13.39 -6.34 10.58
N THR A 75 -13.32 -6.27 9.25
CA THR A 75 -14.18 -7.04 8.33
C THR A 75 -13.53 -8.38 7.97
#